data_AF-A0A382ME94-F1
#
_entry.id   AF-A0A382ME94-F1
#
_cell.length_a   1.000
_cell.length_b   1.000
_cell.length_c   1.000
_cell.angle_alpha   90.00
_cell.angle_beta   90.00
_cell.angle_gamma   90.00
#
_symmetry.space_group_name_H-M   'P 1'
#
loop_
_entity.id
_entity.type
_entity.pdbx_description
1 polymer ?
#
loop_
_entity_poly.entity_id
_entity_poly.type
_entity_poly.pdbx_seq_one_letter_code
_entity_poly.pdbx_strand_id
1 'polypeptide(L)'
;HRIVRTYFFNRLFYKKTKNPLFLWEVYRLCRTEKAPIPEWIYKYLDDCAGKILTNNDPGDRAASLCHEALGLKSSGPGTPWKKGRDEMKKWDAYALLKQEEESFPEGSHTEQLEAAIAKLMEKFGSDSEIDMRTLSRWELDMKKTFENKDENDSIFNEMRVIFPID
;
A
#
# COMPACT_ATOMS: atom_id res chain seq x y z
N HIS A 1 -3.24 14.72 -9.20
CA HIS A 1 -2.20 13.74 -9.57
C HIS A 1 -2.45 12.37 -8.93
N ARG A 2 -3.23 11.50 -9.57
CA ARG A 2 -3.51 10.13 -9.08
C ARG A 2 -2.22 9.30 -8.92
N ILE A 3 -1.31 9.42 -9.88
CA ILE A 3 -0.01 8.72 -9.94
C ILE A 3 0.82 8.96 -8.68
N VAL A 4 0.95 10.23 -8.27
CA VAL A 4 1.69 10.68 -7.08
C VAL A 4 1.15 10.03 -5.82
N ARG A 5 -0.17 10.07 -5.62
CA ARG A 5 -0.81 9.43 -4.46
C ARG A 5 -0.57 7.92 -4.46
N THR A 6 -0.70 7.27 -5.62
CA THR A 6 -0.45 5.82 -5.76
C THR A 6 1.00 5.46 -5.45
N TYR A 7 1.98 6.21 -5.97
CA TYR A 7 3.39 5.94 -5.70
C TYR A 7 3.70 6.10 -4.21
N PHE A 8 3.35 7.26 -3.64
CA PHE A 8 3.63 7.59 -2.25
C PHE A 8 3.06 6.54 -1.29
N PHE A 9 1.78 6.18 -1.49
CA PHE A 9 1.11 5.16 -0.69
C PHE A 9 1.84 3.81 -0.75
N ASN A 10 2.06 3.28 -1.95
CA ASN A 10 2.66 1.96 -2.09
C ASN A 10 4.11 1.93 -1.58
N ARG A 11 4.86 3.02 -1.79
CA ARG A 11 6.22 3.15 -1.27
C ARG A 11 6.25 3.13 0.27
N LEU A 12 5.39 3.91 0.91
CA LEU A 12 5.27 3.98 2.36
C LEU A 12 4.88 2.63 2.97
N PHE A 13 3.86 1.98 2.42
CA PHE A 13 3.39 0.69 2.92
C PHE A 13 4.37 -0.44 2.67
N TYR A 14 5.12 -0.41 1.56
CA TYR A 14 6.24 -1.32 1.37
C TYR A 14 7.31 -1.13 2.45
N LYS A 15 7.67 0.11 2.82
CA LYS A 15 8.64 0.36 3.89
C LYS A 15 8.15 -0.16 5.24
N LYS A 16 6.90 0.10 5.61
CA LYS A 16 6.27 -0.32 6.88
C LYS A 16 6.11 -1.84 7.00
N THR A 17 5.61 -2.48 5.95
CA THR A 17 5.14 -3.87 6.02
C THR A 17 6.07 -4.89 5.36
N LYS A 18 6.97 -4.42 4.49
CA LYS A 18 7.78 -5.26 3.57
C LYS A 18 6.94 -6.20 2.71
N ASN A 19 5.65 -5.93 2.56
CA ASN A 19 4.76 -6.74 1.72
C ASN A 19 5.07 -6.46 0.23
N PRO A 20 5.54 -7.46 -0.53
CA PRO A 20 5.98 -7.28 -1.91
C PRO A 20 4.87 -6.81 -2.85
N LEU A 21 3.59 -6.99 -2.51
CA LEU A 21 2.49 -6.54 -3.36
C LEU A 21 2.51 -5.02 -3.60
N PHE A 22 2.89 -4.23 -2.59
CA PHE A 22 3.03 -2.78 -2.78
C PHE A 22 4.19 -2.42 -3.71
N LEU A 23 5.29 -3.17 -3.64
CA LEU A 23 6.41 -3.00 -4.57
C LEU A 23 5.98 -3.30 -6.00
N TRP A 24 5.26 -4.41 -6.22
CA TRP A 24 4.76 -4.78 -7.54
C TRP A 24 3.81 -3.73 -8.12
N GLU A 25 3.01 -3.08 -7.27
CA GLU A 25 2.19 -1.94 -7.66
C GLU A 25 3.02 -0.73 -8.09
N VAL A 26 4.09 -0.39 -7.36
CA VAL A 26 5.02 0.67 -7.80
C VAL A 26 5.69 0.31 -9.13
N TYR A 27 6.18 -0.92 -9.28
CA TYR A 27 6.76 -1.40 -10.53
C TYR A 27 5.77 -1.25 -11.70
N ARG A 28 4.54 -1.72 -11.52
CA ARG A 28 3.48 -1.62 -12.53
C ARG A 28 3.21 -0.15 -12.88
N LEU A 29 3.06 0.71 -11.88
CA LEU A 29 2.83 2.15 -12.07
C LEU A 29 3.95 2.77 -12.91
N CYS A 30 5.22 2.55 -12.57
CA CYS A 30 6.35 3.10 -13.32
C CYS A 30 6.34 2.61 -14.78
N ARG A 31 6.04 1.32 -15.00
CA ARG A 31 5.95 0.74 -16.34
C ARG A 31 4.80 1.34 -17.16
N THR A 32 3.63 1.55 -16.56
CA THR A 32 2.47 2.15 -17.22
C THR A 32 2.74 3.60 -17.61
N GLU A 33 3.33 4.37 -16.72
CA GLU A 33 3.64 5.80 -16.94
C GLU A 33 4.95 6.03 -17.71
N LYS A 34 5.65 4.95 -18.11
CA LYS A 34 6.98 4.99 -18.74
C LYS A 34 8.01 5.79 -17.92
N ALA A 35 7.85 5.80 -16.61
CA ALA A 35 8.76 6.46 -15.68
C ALA A 35 9.96 5.56 -15.32
N PRO A 36 11.08 6.15 -14.87
CA PRO A 36 12.20 5.38 -14.34
C PRO A 36 11.76 4.45 -13.20
N ILE A 37 12.25 3.20 -13.21
CA ILE A 37 12.00 2.27 -12.11
C ILE A 37 13.00 2.59 -10.98
N PRO A 38 12.53 2.75 -9.72
CA PRO A 38 13.43 3.01 -8.60
C PRO A 38 14.46 1.90 -8.36
N GLU A 39 15.67 2.27 -7.97
CA GLU A 39 16.77 1.33 -7.69
C GLU A 39 16.42 0.27 -6.63
N TRP A 40 15.62 0.65 -5.63
CA TRP A 40 15.21 -0.30 -4.59
C TRP A 40 14.30 -1.44 -5.11
N ILE A 41 13.65 -1.25 -6.27
CA ILE A 41 12.90 -2.31 -6.94
C ILE A 41 13.86 -3.24 -7.68
N TYR A 42 14.87 -2.71 -8.36
CA TYR A 42 15.91 -3.53 -9.00
C TYR A 42 16.62 -4.39 -7.96
N LYS A 43 17.05 -3.79 -6.85
CA LYS A 43 17.64 -4.52 -5.73
C LYS A 43 16.77 -5.68 -5.24
N TYR A 44 15.46 -5.45 -5.09
CA TYR A 44 14.53 -6.51 -4.71
C TYR A 44 14.47 -7.64 -5.76
N LEU A 45 14.44 -7.31 -7.04
CA LEU A 45 14.41 -8.30 -8.12
C LEU A 45 15.72 -9.10 -8.19
N ASP A 46 16.86 -8.44 -7.97
CA ASP A 46 18.17 -9.09 -7.88
C ASP A 46 18.24 -10.04 -6.68
N ASP A 47 17.73 -9.63 -5.52
CA ASP A 47 17.63 -10.48 -4.33
C ASP A 47 16.71 -11.70 -4.59
N CYS A 48 15.61 -11.52 -5.33
CA CYS A 48 14.76 -12.63 -5.76
C CYS A 48 15.52 -13.56 -6.72
N ALA A 49 16.22 -13.01 -7.72
CA ALA A 49 16.97 -13.78 -8.70
C ALA A 49 18.06 -14.62 -8.03
N GLY A 50 18.82 -14.06 -7.09
CA GLY A 50 19.84 -14.79 -6.34
C GLY A 50 19.30 -15.96 -5.51
N LYS A 51 18.04 -15.88 -5.06
CA LYS A 51 17.38 -16.97 -4.33
C LYS A 51 16.77 -18.03 -5.26
N ILE A 52 16.37 -17.65 -6.47
CA ILE A 52 15.75 -18.56 -7.45
C ILE A 52 16.83 -19.31 -8.22
N LEU A 53 17.88 -18.61 -8.65
CA LEU A 53 18.97 -19.15 -9.47
C LEU A 53 19.97 -19.89 -8.59
N THR A 54 19.55 -21.03 -8.04
CA THR A 54 20.42 -21.94 -7.28
C THR A 54 20.93 -23.08 -8.16
N ASN A 55 22.07 -23.66 -7.81
CA ASN A 55 22.68 -24.76 -8.59
C ASN A 55 21.99 -26.12 -8.39
N ASN A 56 20.99 -26.22 -7.51
CA ASN A 56 20.32 -27.46 -7.18
C ASN A 56 18.93 -27.52 -7.83
N ASP A 57 18.53 -28.68 -8.33
CA ASP A 57 17.15 -28.90 -8.78
C ASP A 57 16.20 -28.86 -7.56
N PRO A 58 15.24 -27.90 -7.52
CA PRO A 58 14.32 -27.79 -6.41
C PRO A 58 13.25 -28.90 -6.37
N GLY A 59 13.07 -29.67 -7.45
CA GLY A 59 12.01 -30.68 -7.57
C GLY A 59 10.64 -30.14 -7.15
N ASP A 60 9.92 -30.91 -6.34
CA ASP A 60 8.57 -30.55 -5.84
C ASP A 60 8.55 -29.28 -4.97
N ARG A 61 9.70 -28.81 -4.49
CA ARG A 61 9.79 -27.59 -3.67
C ARG A 61 9.87 -26.31 -4.50
N ALA A 62 9.94 -26.40 -5.83
CA ALA A 62 10.10 -25.25 -6.72
C ALA A 62 9.10 -24.12 -6.41
N ALA A 63 7.80 -24.44 -6.31
CA ALA A 63 6.77 -23.45 -6.03
C ALA A 63 6.95 -22.77 -4.66
N SER A 64 7.29 -23.56 -3.63
CA SER A 64 7.51 -23.03 -2.28
C SER A 64 8.75 -22.13 -2.22
N LEU A 65 9.84 -22.51 -2.88
CA LEU A 65 11.06 -21.72 -2.95
C LEU A 65 10.84 -20.42 -3.74
N CYS A 66 10.10 -20.46 -4.84
CA CYS A 66 9.70 -19.25 -5.57
C CYS A 66 8.85 -18.32 -4.70
N HIS A 67 7.86 -18.84 -3.97
CA HIS A 67 7.08 -18.04 -3.04
C HIS A 67 7.94 -17.38 -1.96
N GLU A 68 8.92 -18.10 -1.41
CA GLU A 68 9.83 -17.56 -0.42
C GLU A 68 10.79 -16.51 -1.01
N ALA A 69 11.33 -16.78 -2.19
CA ALA A 69 12.22 -15.86 -2.90
C ALA A 69 11.52 -14.52 -3.20
N LEU A 70 10.25 -14.58 -3.61
CA LEU A 70 9.41 -13.41 -3.87
C LEU A 70 8.87 -12.75 -2.59
N GLY A 71 9.26 -13.20 -1.39
CA GLY A 71 8.77 -12.65 -0.13
C GLY A 71 7.27 -12.84 0.10
N LEU A 72 6.65 -13.81 -0.58
CA LEU A 72 5.21 -14.12 -0.51
C LEU A 72 4.86 -15.14 0.58
N LYS A 73 5.83 -15.51 1.43
CA LYS A 73 5.61 -16.41 2.56
C LYS A 73 4.97 -15.64 3.72
N SER A 74 3.94 -16.22 4.34
CA SER A 74 3.36 -15.68 5.58
C SER A 74 4.05 -16.27 6.81
N SER A 75 4.64 -15.44 7.65
CA SER A 75 5.24 -15.82 8.95
C SER A 75 4.20 -15.92 10.10
N GLY A 76 2.90 -15.82 9.80
CA GLY A 76 1.82 -15.86 10.80
C GLY A 76 0.43 -15.96 10.14
N PRO A 77 -0.67 -15.80 10.89
CA PRO A 77 -2.01 -15.87 10.31
C PRO A 77 -2.21 -14.78 9.25
N GLY A 78 -2.74 -15.18 8.09
CA GLY A 78 -3.02 -14.33 6.94
C GLY A 78 -1.92 -14.30 5.89
N THR A 79 -2.32 -14.40 4.62
CA THR A 79 -1.43 -14.34 3.45
C THR A 79 -1.02 -12.89 3.14
N PRO A 80 0.09 -12.66 2.41
CA PRO A 80 0.46 -11.32 1.94
C PRO A 80 -0.65 -10.62 1.16
N TRP A 81 -1.46 -11.37 0.42
CA TRP A 81 -2.65 -10.84 -0.26
C TRP A 81 -3.71 -10.34 0.69
N LYS A 82 -4.03 -11.10 1.76
CA LYS A 82 -5.00 -10.64 2.76
C LYS A 82 -4.48 -9.38 3.44
N LYS A 83 -3.23 -9.41 3.93
CA LYS A 83 -2.60 -8.26 4.58
C LYS A 83 -2.54 -7.03 3.67
N GLY A 84 -2.15 -7.22 2.41
CA GLY A 84 -2.10 -6.15 1.41
C GLY A 84 -3.47 -5.54 1.15
N ARG A 85 -4.50 -6.38 0.96
CA ARG A 85 -5.89 -5.92 0.82
C ARG A 85 -6.39 -5.18 2.06
N ASP A 86 -6.09 -5.66 3.25
CA ASP A 86 -6.51 -5.04 4.49
C ASP A 86 -5.90 -3.63 4.62
N GLU A 87 -4.61 -3.46 4.33
CA GLU A 87 -3.96 -2.13 4.32
C GLU A 87 -4.50 -1.21 3.21
N MET A 88 -4.77 -1.73 2.00
CA MET A 88 -5.42 -0.96 0.93
C MET A 88 -6.81 -0.47 1.35
N LYS A 89 -7.58 -1.34 2.03
CA LYS A 89 -8.90 -1.00 2.56
C LYS A 89 -8.82 0.12 3.60
N LYS A 90 -7.85 0.07 4.52
CA LYS A 90 -7.62 1.17 5.48
C LYS A 90 -7.28 2.49 4.80
N TRP A 91 -6.46 2.45 3.76
CA TRP A 91 -6.11 3.65 3.00
C TRP A 91 -7.29 4.23 2.24
N ASP A 92 -8.05 3.40 1.54
CA ASP A 92 -9.26 3.83 0.85
C ASP A 92 -10.24 4.49 1.84
N ALA A 93 -10.34 3.93 3.04
CA ALA A 93 -11.16 4.46 4.12
C ALA A 93 -10.67 5.83 4.61
N TYR A 94 -9.36 5.97 4.84
CA TYR A 94 -8.76 7.24 5.23
C TYR A 94 -8.89 8.31 4.14
N ALA A 95 -8.65 7.95 2.88
CA ALA A 95 -8.75 8.86 1.74
C ALA A 95 -10.19 9.36 1.53
N LEU A 96 -11.18 8.47 1.68
CA LEU A 96 -12.60 8.86 1.64
C LEU A 96 -12.96 9.80 2.79
N LEU A 97 -12.52 9.50 4.01
CA LEU A 97 -12.75 10.39 5.16
C LEU A 97 -12.17 11.80 4.91
N LYS A 98 -10.95 11.90 4.38
CA LYS A 98 -10.36 13.20 4.02
C LYS A 98 -11.11 13.91 2.91
N GLN A 99 -11.66 13.17 1.95
CA GLN A 99 -12.53 13.75 0.94
C GLN A 99 -13.84 14.29 1.53
N GLU A 100 -14.45 13.60 2.51
CA GLU A 100 -15.64 14.11 3.20
C GLU A 100 -15.33 15.36 4.04
N GLU A 101 -14.22 15.35 4.77
CA GLU A 101 -13.74 16.52 5.53
C GLU A 101 -13.53 17.75 4.63
N GLU A 102 -12.96 17.56 3.44
CA GLU A 102 -12.76 18.63 2.45
C GLU A 102 -14.08 19.10 1.82
N SER A 103 -15.01 18.18 1.56
CA SER A 103 -16.27 18.48 0.86
C SER A 103 -17.31 19.11 1.79
N PHE A 104 -17.26 18.80 3.09
CA PHE A 104 -18.16 19.34 4.10
C PHE A 104 -17.38 19.75 5.36
N PRO A 105 -16.61 20.85 5.30
CA PRO A 105 -15.70 21.26 6.36
C PRO A 105 -16.41 21.74 7.63
N GLU A 106 -17.66 22.21 7.51
CA GLU A 106 -18.48 22.61 8.67
C GLU A 106 -19.21 21.43 9.33
N GLY A 107 -19.16 20.25 8.72
CA GLY A 107 -19.73 19.04 9.28
C GLY A 107 -19.03 18.62 10.56
N SER A 108 -19.79 18.03 11.47
CA SER A 108 -19.20 17.34 12.61
C SER A 108 -18.38 16.14 12.13
N HIS A 109 -17.34 15.81 12.89
CA HIS A 109 -16.50 14.64 12.58
C HIS A 109 -17.33 13.34 12.50
N THR A 110 -18.39 13.24 13.30
CA THR A 110 -19.34 12.11 13.25
C THR A 110 -20.05 12.02 11.90
N GLU A 111 -20.60 13.12 11.39
CA GLU A 111 -21.28 13.14 10.08
C GLU A 111 -20.31 12.78 8.93
N GLN A 112 -19.07 13.26 9.01
CA GLN A 112 -18.02 12.93 8.03
C GLN A 112 -17.65 11.44 8.07
N LEU A 113 -17.58 10.84 9.27
CA LEU A 113 -17.35 9.40 9.44
C LEU A 113 -18.52 8.58 8.87
N GLU A 114 -19.77 8.96 9.16
CA GLU A 114 -20.96 8.28 8.65
C GLU A 114 -21.02 8.30 7.12
N ALA A 115 -20.75 9.47 6.50
CA ALA A 115 -20.69 9.61 5.06
C ALA A 115 -19.58 8.74 4.43
N ALA A 116 -18.39 8.72 5.03
CA ALA A 116 -17.29 7.88 4.58
C ALA A 116 -17.60 6.38 4.71
N ILE A 117 -18.25 5.96 5.80
CA ILE A 117 -18.68 4.57 6.02
C ILE A 117 -19.69 4.15 4.94
N ALA A 118 -20.68 5.00 4.63
CA ALA A 118 -21.68 4.69 3.60
C ALA A 118 -21.01 4.40 2.24
N LYS A 119 -20.04 5.23 1.83
CA LYS A 119 -19.27 5.05 0.59
C LYS A 119 -18.39 3.79 0.63
N LEU A 120 -17.82 3.47 1.79
CA LEU A 120 -17.05 2.24 1.96
C LEU A 120 -17.91 0.98 1.90
N MET A 121 -19.11 1.00 2.47
CA MET A 121 -20.06 -0.11 2.40
C MET A 121 -20.56 -0.33 0.97
N GLU A 122 -20.75 0.74 0.19
CA GLU A 122 -21.05 0.64 -1.25
C GLU A 122 -19.88 -0.03 -2.01
N LYS A 123 -18.64 0.38 -1.72
CA LYS A 123 -17.44 -0.13 -2.42
C LYS A 123 -17.07 -1.56 -2.04
N PHE A 124 -17.19 -1.94 -0.77
CA PHE A 124 -16.67 -3.21 -0.23
C PHE A 124 -17.77 -4.20 0.20
N GLY A 125 -19.03 -3.82 0.09
CA GLY A 125 -20.18 -4.59 0.56
C GLY A 125 -20.53 -4.32 2.03
N SER A 126 -21.80 -4.58 2.37
CA SER A 126 -22.39 -4.38 3.70
C SER A 126 -21.75 -5.24 4.80
N ASP A 127 -21.14 -6.36 4.44
CA ASP A 127 -20.54 -7.32 5.38
C ASP A 127 -19.10 -6.93 5.80
N SER A 128 -18.68 -5.71 5.47
CA SER A 128 -17.28 -5.30 5.58
C SER A 128 -16.82 -5.00 7.03
N GLU A 129 -17.68 -5.17 8.04
CA GLU A 129 -17.45 -4.86 9.47
C GLU A 129 -16.82 -3.46 9.68
N ILE A 130 -17.16 -2.48 8.83
CA ILE A 130 -16.64 -1.12 8.95
C ILE A 130 -17.66 -0.30 9.74
N ASP A 131 -17.37 -0.08 11.02
CA ASP A 131 -18.12 0.81 11.90
C ASP A 131 -17.31 2.07 12.25
N MET A 132 -17.96 3.03 12.92
CA MET A 132 -17.31 4.27 13.37
C MET A 132 -16.04 4.00 14.18
N ARG A 133 -16.10 3.04 15.11
CA ARG A 133 -14.95 2.69 15.96
C ARG A 133 -13.76 2.19 15.14
N THR A 134 -14.04 1.36 14.15
CA THR A 134 -13.04 0.80 13.23
C THR A 134 -12.43 1.91 12.38
N LEU A 135 -13.25 2.79 11.80
CA LEU A 135 -12.78 3.88 10.97
C LEU A 135 -11.96 4.90 11.76
N SER A 136 -12.40 5.31 12.95
CA SER A 136 -11.63 6.21 13.82
C SER A 136 -10.29 5.60 14.25
N ARG A 137 -10.25 4.30 14.54
CA ARG A 137 -8.99 3.60 14.84
C ARG A 137 -8.05 3.61 13.63
N TRP A 138 -8.56 3.35 12.43
CA TRP A 138 -7.76 3.39 11.20
C TRP A 138 -7.28 4.81 10.91
N GLU A 139 -8.12 5.82 11.11
CA GLU A 139 -7.71 7.22 10.95
C GLU A 139 -6.52 7.54 11.87
N LEU A 140 -6.56 7.11 13.14
CA LEU A 140 -5.45 7.31 14.07
C LEU A 140 -4.17 6.56 13.66
N ASP A 141 -4.27 5.31 13.18
CA ASP A 141 -3.12 4.54 12.67
C ASP A 141 -2.51 5.21 11.43
N MET A 142 -3.35 5.74 10.54
CA MET A 142 -2.91 6.46 9.35
C MET A 142 -2.26 7.80 9.70
N LYS A 143 -2.84 8.58 10.63
CA LYS A 143 -2.23 9.82 11.15
C LYS A 143 -0.82 9.55 11.66
N LYS A 144 -0.65 8.54 12.53
CA LYS A 144 0.68 8.12 13.02
C LYS A 144 1.62 7.70 11.90
N THR A 145 1.11 7.01 10.89
CA THR A 145 1.90 6.58 9.73
C THR A 145 2.38 7.80 8.92
N PHE A 146 1.57 8.87 8.84
CA PHE A 146 1.91 10.11 8.14
C PHE A 146 2.58 11.19 9.03
N GLU A 147 2.70 10.98 10.34
CA GLU A 147 3.38 11.92 11.25
C GLU A 147 4.91 11.91 11.09
N ASN A 148 5.49 10.85 10.49
CA ASN A 148 6.92 10.77 10.21
C ASN A 148 7.33 11.67 9.04
N LYS A 149 7.54 12.96 9.33
CA LYS A 149 7.84 14.00 8.34
C LYS A 149 9.08 13.69 7.50
N ASP A 150 10.17 13.26 8.13
CA ASP A 150 11.43 12.98 7.41
C ASP A 150 11.27 11.82 6.41
N GLU A 151 10.55 10.78 6.80
CA GLU A 151 10.24 9.65 5.91
C GLU A 151 9.35 10.08 4.75
N ASN A 152 8.31 10.85 5.03
CA ASN A 152 7.40 11.32 4.00
C ASN A 152 8.12 12.24 3.01
N ASP A 153 8.92 13.19 3.51
CA ASP A 153 9.69 14.12 2.69
C ASP A 153 10.71 13.35 1.80
N SER A 154 11.34 12.32 2.35
CA SER A 154 12.21 11.43 1.57
C SER A 154 11.46 10.73 0.42
N ILE A 155 10.27 10.18 0.68
CA ILE A 155 9.45 9.53 -0.36
C ILE A 155 8.95 10.55 -1.38
N PHE A 156 8.54 11.75 -0.94
CA PHE A 156 8.10 12.82 -1.83
C PHE A 156 9.24 13.28 -2.75
N ASN A 157 10.45 13.41 -2.24
CA ASN A 157 11.62 13.78 -3.04
C ASN A 157 11.97 12.68 -4.06
N GLU A 158 12.00 11.41 -3.65
CA GLU A 158 12.18 10.26 -4.54
C GLU A 158 11.14 10.30 -5.69
N MET A 159 9.87 10.51 -5.32
CA MET A 159 8.76 10.57 -6.26
C MET A 159 8.87 11.75 -7.25
N ARG A 160 9.29 12.94 -6.81
CA ARG A 160 9.47 14.11 -7.70
C ARG A 160 10.53 13.89 -8.77
N VAL A 161 11.55 13.08 -8.47
CA VAL A 161 12.58 12.72 -9.45
C VAL A 161 12.02 11.75 -10.49
N ILE A 162 11.19 10.79 -10.08
CA ILE A 162 10.63 9.75 -10.96
C ILE A 162 9.48 10.28 -11.81
N PHE A 163 8.61 11.08 -11.20
CA PHE A 163 7.45 11.72 -11.82
C PHE A 163 7.61 13.23 -11.69
N PRO A 164 8.44 13.87 -12.53
CA PRO A 164 8.49 15.31 -12.59
C PRO A 164 7.08 15.82 -12.91
N ILE A 165 6.51 16.56 -11.96
CA ILE A 165 5.23 17.23 -12.11
C ILE A 165 5.56 18.60 -12.68
N ASP A 166 5.16 18.87 -13.92
CA ASP A 166 5.14 20.22 -14.50
C ASP A 166 4.09 21.11 -13.81
#